data_AF-A0A2R6FY54-F1
#
_entry.id   AF-A0A2R6FY54-F1
#
_cell.length_a   1.000
_cell.length_b   1.000
_cell.length_c   1.000
_cell.angle_alpha   90.00
_cell.angle_beta   90.00
_cell.angle_gamma   90.00
#
_symmetry.space_group_name_H-M   'P 1'
#
loop_
_entity.id
_entity.type
_entity.pdbx_description
1 polymer ?
#
loop_
_entity_poly.entity_id
_entity_poly.type
_entity_poly.pdbx_seq_one_letter_code
_entity_poly.pdbx_strand_id
1 'polypeptide(L)'
;MAFDDSLSADRLIDLSGQIVRGTEVAAAYLLVGLFAIGVVDIAIQIAELVVSGRITRPQAIIGLLDPFLLLFVIVELYQTVVAYSREEDEVSVVTTAIYAGMIAMIRKAILFQTGDYETEARALTAAGSYMLILVGLAIVLFVAYQYGQDD
;
A
#
# COMPACT_ATOMS: atom_id res chain seq x y z
N MET A 1 45.97 9.26 -17.95
CA MET A 1 44.60 9.74 -18.20
C MET A 1 43.54 8.92 -17.45
N ALA A 2 43.88 8.27 -16.32
CA ALA A 2 42.97 7.39 -15.56
C ALA A 2 42.55 7.96 -14.19
N PHE A 3 42.88 9.23 -13.90
CA PHE A 3 42.62 9.91 -12.62
C PHE A 3 41.39 10.85 -12.66
N ASP A 4 40.78 11.06 -13.83
CA ASP A 4 39.64 11.98 -14.04
C ASP A 4 38.28 11.26 -13.93
N ASP A 5 38.22 9.97 -14.29
CA ASP A 5 37.00 9.15 -14.25
C ASP A 5 36.56 8.78 -12.82
N SER A 6 37.47 8.63 -11.86
CA SER A 6 37.10 8.28 -10.48
C SER A 6 36.45 9.46 -9.74
N LEU A 7 36.95 10.68 -9.95
CA LEU A 7 36.40 11.89 -9.33
C LEU A 7 35.01 12.26 -9.87
N SER A 8 34.71 11.90 -11.12
CA SER A 8 33.39 12.08 -11.71
C SER A 8 32.42 10.97 -11.27
N ALA A 9 32.86 9.72 -11.18
CA ALA A 9 32.07 8.62 -10.61
C ALA A 9 31.70 8.86 -9.14
N ASP A 10 32.66 9.23 -8.29
CA ASP A 10 32.43 9.50 -6.87
C ASP A 10 31.44 10.67 -6.68
N ARG A 11 31.57 11.73 -7.48
CA ARG A 11 30.67 12.89 -7.44
C ARG A 11 29.25 12.55 -7.92
N LEU A 12 29.12 11.66 -8.91
CA LEU A 12 27.82 11.17 -9.38
C LEU A 12 27.14 10.27 -8.34
N ILE A 13 27.91 9.46 -7.61
CA ILE A 13 27.42 8.64 -6.50
C ILE A 13 26.96 9.50 -5.31
N ASP A 14 27.70 10.55 -4.96
CA ASP A 14 27.31 11.48 -3.89
C ASP A 14 26.04 12.27 -4.24
N LEU A 15 25.95 12.76 -5.49
CA LEU A 15 24.76 13.44 -6.00
C LEU A 15 23.53 12.51 -6.03
N SER A 16 23.70 11.26 -6.48
CA SER A 16 22.60 10.29 -6.53
C SER A 16 22.10 9.97 -5.12
N GLY A 17 23.00 9.75 -4.16
CA GLY A 17 22.63 9.52 -2.76
C GLY A 17 21.86 10.69 -2.14
N GLN A 18 22.25 11.94 -2.46
CA GLN A 18 21.53 13.12 -1.98
C GLN A 18 20.13 13.27 -2.60
N ILE A 19 19.98 12.94 -3.89
CA ILE A 19 18.69 12.98 -4.59
C ILE A 19 17.74 11.90 -4.04
N VAL A 20 18.22 10.69 -3.82
CA VAL A 20 17.42 9.59 -3.26
C VAL A 20 16.88 9.96 -1.88
N ARG A 21 17.76 10.40 -0.96
CA ARG A 21 17.35 10.86 0.38
C ARG A 21 16.37 12.03 0.33
N GLY A 22 16.59 12.99 -0.56
CA GLY A 22 15.67 14.12 -0.74
C GLY A 22 14.28 13.68 -1.24
N THR A 23 14.24 12.73 -2.17
CA THR A 23 13.00 12.17 -2.73
C THR A 23 12.24 11.36 -1.70
N GLU A 24 12.94 10.58 -0.88
CA GLU A 24 12.36 9.79 0.19
C GLU A 24 11.66 10.66 1.24
N VAL A 25 12.34 11.72 1.71
CA VAL A 25 11.74 12.69 2.64
C VAL A 25 10.51 13.35 2.01
N ALA A 26 10.58 13.74 0.74
CA ALA A 26 9.44 14.31 0.03
C ALA A 26 8.27 13.32 -0.09
N ALA A 27 8.54 12.06 -0.40
CA ALA A 27 7.53 11.00 -0.47
C ALA A 27 6.86 10.75 0.89
N ALA A 28 7.64 10.72 1.98
CA ALA A 28 7.12 10.58 3.33
C ALA A 28 6.18 11.75 3.70
N TYR A 29 6.58 13.00 3.43
CA TYR A 29 5.71 14.16 3.66
C TYR A 29 4.45 14.13 2.82
N LEU A 30 4.55 13.71 1.55
CA LEU A 30 3.39 13.57 0.67
C LEU A 30 2.39 12.55 1.22
N LEU A 31 2.87 11.37 1.64
CA LEU A 31 2.03 10.32 2.21
C LEU A 31 1.37 10.76 3.50
N VAL A 32 2.10 11.43 4.40
CA VAL A 32 1.53 12.00 5.64
C VAL A 32 0.46 13.06 5.31
N GLY A 33 0.71 13.92 4.32
CA GLY A 33 -0.26 14.91 3.86
C GLY A 33 -1.53 14.28 3.29
N LEU A 34 -1.39 13.27 2.43
CA LEU A 34 -2.52 12.51 1.87
C LEU A 34 -3.31 11.80 2.97
N PHE A 35 -2.62 11.21 3.95
CA PHE A 35 -3.26 10.58 5.10
C PHE A 35 -4.07 11.59 5.91
N ALA A 36 -3.51 12.75 6.21
CA ALA A 36 -4.21 13.81 6.93
C ALA A 36 -5.46 14.29 6.19
N ILE A 37 -5.37 14.49 4.87
CA ILE A 37 -6.52 14.85 4.03
C ILE A 37 -7.60 13.76 4.08
N GLY A 38 -7.22 12.50 3.92
CA GLY A 38 -8.19 11.39 3.98
C GLY A 38 -8.86 11.24 5.34
N VAL A 39 -8.16 11.50 6.45
CA VAL A 39 -8.76 11.51 7.80
C VAL A 39 -9.81 12.63 7.92
N VAL A 40 -9.50 13.83 7.41
CA VAL A 40 -10.44 14.96 7.42
C VAL A 40 -11.66 14.65 6.54
N ASP A 41 -11.44 14.10 5.35
CA ASP A 41 -12.52 13.71 4.44
C ASP A 41 -13.47 12.70 5.08
N ILE A 42 -12.94 11.66 5.72
CA ILE A 42 -13.74 10.69 6.47
C ILE A 42 -14.52 11.35 7.60
N ALA A 43 -13.90 12.26 8.37
CA ALA A 43 -14.58 12.95 9.45
C ALA A 43 -15.77 13.77 8.94
N ILE A 44 -15.62 14.44 7.79
CA ILE A 44 -16.70 15.18 7.13
C ILE A 44 -17.80 14.23 6.67
N GLN A 45 -17.47 13.14 5.96
CA GLN A 45 -18.45 12.16 5.49
C GLN A 45 -19.25 11.54 6.65
N ILE A 46 -18.58 11.20 7.76
CA ILE A 46 -19.25 10.70 8.98
C ILE A 46 -20.21 11.75 9.52
N ALA A 47 -19.79 13.02 9.63
CA ALA A 47 -20.65 14.09 10.11
C ALA A 47 -21.90 14.26 9.22
N GLU A 48 -21.74 14.19 7.90
CA GLU A 48 -22.87 14.24 6.95
C GLU A 48 -23.83 13.06 7.12
N LEU A 49 -23.32 11.85 7.34
CA LEU A 49 -24.15 10.67 7.60
C LEU A 49 -24.91 10.73 8.92
N VAL A 50 -24.30 11.32 9.95
CA VAL A 50 -24.95 11.58 11.24
C VAL A 50 -26.08 12.60 11.08
N VAL A 51 -25.78 13.75 10.47
CA VAL A 51 -26.78 14.83 10.27
C VAL A 51 -27.93 14.37 9.38
N SER A 52 -27.67 13.56 8.36
CA SER A 52 -28.70 13.01 7.48
C SER A 52 -29.48 11.84 8.07
N GLY A 53 -29.14 11.35 9.27
CA GLY A 53 -29.77 10.20 9.91
C GLY A 53 -29.57 8.87 9.16
N ARG A 54 -28.63 8.82 8.21
CA ARG A 54 -28.38 7.63 7.37
C ARG A 54 -27.44 6.62 8.01
N ILE A 55 -26.75 7.00 9.09
CA ILE A 55 -25.77 6.15 9.79
C ILE A 55 -26.35 4.83 10.30
N THR A 56 -27.67 4.72 10.46
CA THR A 56 -28.34 3.47 10.88
C THR A 56 -28.51 2.46 9.73
N ARG A 57 -28.23 2.84 8.48
CA ARG A 57 -28.35 1.95 7.33
C ARG A 57 -27.03 1.23 7.06
N PRO A 58 -27.02 -0.11 6.98
CA PRO A 58 -25.79 -0.88 6.72
C PRO A 58 -25.03 -0.41 5.48
N GLN A 59 -25.75 -0.06 4.40
CA GLN A 59 -25.14 0.37 3.14
C GLN A 59 -24.35 1.68 3.29
N ALA A 60 -24.79 2.60 4.16
CA ALA A 60 -24.08 3.85 4.41
C ALA A 60 -22.77 3.61 5.16
N ILE A 61 -22.76 2.64 6.09
CA ILE A 61 -21.55 2.26 6.84
C ILE A 61 -20.55 1.56 5.91
N ILE A 62 -21.02 0.64 5.06
CA ILE A 62 -20.16 -0.06 4.09
C ILE A 62 -19.53 0.93 3.12
N GLY A 63 -20.28 1.94 2.66
CA GLY A 63 -19.74 2.98 1.77
C GLY A 63 -18.63 3.84 2.40
N LEU A 64 -18.59 3.99 3.73
CA LEU A 64 -17.49 4.67 4.42
C LEU A 64 -16.18 3.86 4.33
N LEU A 65 -16.27 2.55 4.11
CA LEU A 65 -15.10 1.68 4.12
C LEU A 65 -14.19 1.97 2.94
N ASP A 66 -14.68 2.49 1.82
CA ASP A 66 -13.85 2.84 0.66
C ASP A 66 -12.77 3.89 1.00
N PRO A 67 -13.10 5.05 1.60
CA PRO A 67 -12.10 5.95 2.15
C PRO A 67 -11.16 5.32 3.20
N PHE A 68 -11.69 4.47 4.09
CA PHE A 68 -10.84 3.76 5.06
C PHE A 68 -9.85 2.82 4.37
N LEU A 69 -10.28 2.08 3.34
CA LEU A 69 -9.44 1.21 2.52
C LEU A 69 -8.28 2.02 1.94
N LEU A 70 -8.58 3.19 1.37
CA LEU A 70 -7.56 4.08 0.81
C LEU A 70 -6.57 4.55 1.89
N LEU A 71 -7.04 4.98 3.06
CA LEU A 71 -6.16 5.38 4.16
C LEU A 71 -5.26 4.25 4.62
N PHE A 72 -5.78 3.03 4.74
CA PHE A 72 -4.95 1.90 5.13
C PHE A 72 -3.89 1.59 4.07
N VAL A 73 -4.20 1.72 2.78
CA VAL A 73 -3.20 1.60 1.71
C VAL A 73 -2.11 2.67 1.87
N ILE A 74 -2.49 3.91 2.19
CA ILE A 74 -1.52 5.00 2.41
C ILE A 74 -0.59 4.70 3.59
N VAL A 75 -1.13 4.21 4.72
CA VAL A 75 -0.32 3.81 5.89
C VAL A 75 0.67 2.71 5.50
N GLU A 76 0.24 1.76 4.70
CA GLU A 76 1.06 0.65 4.25
C GLU A 76 2.20 1.10 3.32
N LEU A 77 1.88 2.00 2.38
CA LEU A 77 2.87 2.61 1.51
C LEU A 77 3.89 3.42 2.31
N TYR A 78 3.47 4.12 3.36
CA TYR A 78 4.38 4.83 4.26
C TYR A 78 5.36 3.87 4.94
N GLN A 79 4.87 2.74 5.46
CA GLN A 79 5.75 1.73 6.07
C GLN A 79 6.76 1.17 5.07
N THR A 80 6.32 0.93 3.83
CA THR A 80 7.21 0.46 2.75
C THR A 80 8.30 1.50 2.43
N VAL A 81 7.95 2.77 2.29
CA VAL A 81 8.92 3.87 2.05
C VAL A 81 9.90 3.99 3.21
N VAL A 82 9.43 3.89 4.46
CA VAL A 82 10.30 3.96 5.63
C VAL A 82 11.19 2.72 5.76
N ALA A 83 10.74 1.53 5.36
CA ALA A 83 11.57 0.34 5.32
C ALA A 83 12.72 0.49 4.31
N TYR A 84 12.43 0.99 3.11
CA TYR A 84 13.44 1.34 2.09
C TYR A 84 14.51 2.32 2.60
N SER A 85 14.15 3.21 3.51
CA SER A 85 15.06 4.19 4.12
C SER A 85 16.02 3.57 5.14
N ARG A 86 15.55 2.55 5.88
CA ARG A 86 16.19 2.08 7.12
C ARG A 86 17.06 0.84 6.92
N GLU A 87 16.85 0.07 5.87
CA GLU A 87 17.46 -1.25 5.70
C GLU A 87 18.51 -1.27 4.57
N GLU A 88 19.67 -1.86 4.87
CA GLU A 88 20.74 -2.16 3.92
C GLU A 88 20.46 -3.48 3.14
N ASP A 89 19.43 -4.25 3.55
CA ASP A 89 19.09 -5.56 2.98
C ASP A 89 17.83 -5.51 2.10
N GLU A 90 17.99 -5.64 0.78
CA GLU A 90 16.90 -5.56 -0.21
C GLU A 90 15.79 -6.62 0.01
N VAL A 91 16.10 -7.74 0.67
CA VAL A 91 15.19 -8.88 0.90
C VAL A 91 14.11 -8.57 1.94
N SER A 92 14.41 -7.77 2.97
CA SER A 92 13.44 -7.40 4.02
C SER A 92 12.36 -6.46 3.47
N VAL A 93 12.74 -5.59 2.54
CA VAL A 93 11.84 -4.61 1.95
C VAL A 93 10.80 -5.28 1.05
N VAL A 94 11.23 -6.23 0.21
CA VAL A 94 10.31 -7.01 -0.65
C VAL A 94 9.32 -7.82 0.19
N THR A 95 9.80 -8.46 1.25
CA THR A 95 8.96 -9.25 2.16
C THR A 95 7.93 -8.37 2.87
N THR A 96 8.33 -7.20 3.36
CA THR A 96 7.43 -6.19 3.95
C THR A 96 6.35 -5.76 2.95
N ALA A 97 6.73 -5.47 1.71
CA ALA A 97 5.79 -5.09 0.65
C ALA A 97 4.81 -6.23 0.28
N ILE A 98 5.24 -7.49 0.34
CA ILE A 98 4.35 -8.64 0.10
C ILE A 98 3.34 -8.80 1.24
N TYR A 99 3.77 -8.68 2.50
CA TYR A 99 2.85 -8.72 3.64
C TYR A 99 1.81 -7.60 3.57
N ALA A 100 2.27 -6.40 3.24
CA ALA A 100 1.44 -5.24 2.95
C ALA A 100 0.37 -5.52 1.89
N GLY A 101 0.80 -6.02 0.72
CA GLY A 101 -0.09 -6.39 -0.37
C GLY A 101 -1.11 -7.46 0.04
N MET A 102 -0.69 -8.46 0.81
CA MET A 102 -1.55 -9.52 1.31
C MET A 102 -2.63 -8.97 2.26
N ILE A 103 -2.26 -8.11 3.22
CA ILE A 103 -3.21 -7.49 4.16
C ILE A 103 -4.25 -6.65 3.39
N ALA A 104 -3.81 -5.86 2.41
CA ALA A 104 -4.71 -5.06 1.58
C ALA A 104 -5.72 -5.93 0.82
N MET A 105 -5.26 -7.03 0.21
CA MET A 105 -6.14 -7.95 -0.52
C MET A 105 -7.10 -8.70 0.40
N ILE A 106 -6.64 -9.14 1.57
CA ILE A 106 -7.51 -9.71 2.61
C ILE A 106 -8.60 -8.71 3.00
N ARG A 107 -8.25 -7.43 3.18
CA ARG A 107 -9.24 -6.39 3.50
C ARG A 107 -10.29 -6.24 2.39
N LYS A 108 -9.86 -6.22 1.12
CA LYS A 108 -10.78 -6.22 -0.04
C LYS A 108 -11.70 -7.44 -0.07
N ALA A 109 -11.20 -8.61 0.33
CA ALA A 109 -11.99 -9.83 0.38
C ALA A 109 -13.02 -9.84 1.53
N ILE A 110 -12.67 -9.32 2.72
CA ILE A 110 -13.60 -9.23 3.87
C ILE A 110 -14.78 -8.29 3.57
N LEU A 111 -14.56 -7.26 2.75
CA LEU A 111 -15.58 -6.29 2.34
C LEU A 111 -16.36 -6.73 1.09
N PHE A 112 -16.08 -7.91 0.55
CA PHE A 112 -16.72 -8.37 -0.68
C PHE A 112 -18.21 -8.63 -0.47
N GLN A 113 -19.04 -7.89 -1.20
CA GLN A 113 -20.48 -8.07 -1.23
C GLN A 113 -20.96 -8.33 -2.66
N THR A 114 -21.66 -9.44 -2.86
CA THR A 114 -22.17 -9.82 -4.20
C THR A 114 -23.21 -8.83 -4.75
N GLY A 115 -23.92 -8.13 -3.86
CA GLY A 115 -24.95 -7.15 -4.21
C GLY A 115 -24.43 -5.86 -4.84
N ASP A 116 -23.13 -5.58 -4.77
CA ASP A 116 -22.52 -4.39 -5.38
C ASP A 116 -22.18 -4.58 -6.88
N TYR A 117 -22.38 -5.80 -7.40
CA TYR A 117 -22.11 -6.15 -8.79
C TYR A 117 -23.40 -6.22 -9.60
N GLU A 118 -23.36 -5.69 -10.83
CA GLU A 118 -24.52 -5.69 -11.74
C GLU A 118 -25.08 -7.10 -12.03
N THR A 119 -24.22 -8.13 -12.01
CA THR A 119 -24.62 -9.52 -12.24
C THR A 119 -23.82 -10.48 -11.35
N GLU A 120 -24.42 -11.62 -11.03
CA GLU A 120 -23.74 -12.70 -10.29
C GLU A 120 -22.48 -13.19 -11.00
N ALA A 121 -22.47 -13.19 -12.34
CA ALA A 121 -21.31 -13.56 -13.14
C ALA A 121 -20.12 -12.59 -12.94
N ARG A 122 -20.40 -11.28 -12.80
CA ARG A 122 -19.35 -10.29 -12.49
C ARG A 122 -18.84 -10.45 -11.06
N ALA A 123 -19.74 -10.72 -10.10
CA ALA A 123 -19.34 -11.01 -8.73
C ALA A 123 -18.43 -12.26 -8.67
N LEU A 124 -18.79 -13.34 -9.37
CA LEU A 124 -18.00 -14.57 -9.45
C LEU A 124 -16.63 -14.31 -10.08
N THR A 125 -16.58 -13.52 -11.15
CA THR A 125 -15.32 -13.15 -11.82
C THR A 125 -14.42 -12.32 -10.89
N ALA A 126 -14.99 -11.37 -10.15
CA ALA A 126 -14.26 -10.57 -9.16
C ALA A 126 -13.72 -11.44 -8.01
N ALA A 127 -14.56 -12.32 -7.46
CA ALA A 127 -14.14 -13.26 -6.42
C ALA A 127 -13.01 -14.18 -6.91
N GLY A 128 -13.13 -14.72 -8.12
CA GLY A 128 -12.07 -15.53 -8.75
C GLY A 128 -10.77 -14.73 -8.95
N SER A 129 -10.87 -13.45 -9.31
CA SER A 129 -9.71 -12.57 -9.45
C SER A 129 -9.03 -12.31 -8.10
N TYR A 130 -9.81 -12.05 -7.04
CA TYR A 130 -9.27 -11.87 -5.69
C TYR A 130 -8.61 -13.14 -5.16
N MET A 131 -9.22 -14.31 -5.42
CA MET A 131 -8.62 -15.61 -5.09
C MET A 131 -7.29 -15.79 -5.82
N LEU A 132 -7.22 -15.50 -7.12
CA LEU A 132 -6.00 -15.65 -7.92
C LEU A 132 -4.89 -14.74 -7.39
N ILE A 133 -5.19 -13.47 -7.09
CA ILE A 133 -4.21 -12.54 -6.52
C ILE A 133 -3.72 -13.02 -5.15
N LEU A 134 -4.63 -13.44 -4.27
CA LEU A 134 -4.25 -13.95 -2.93
C LEU A 134 -3.37 -15.20 -3.02
N VAL A 135 -3.70 -16.14 -3.90
CA VAL A 135 -2.88 -17.33 -4.16
C VAL A 135 -1.53 -16.94 -4.75
N GLY A 136 -1.49 -16.01 -5.70
CA GLY A 136 -0.24 -15.52 -6.29
C GLY A 136 0.68 -14.88 -5.25
N LEU A 137 0.14 -14.00 -4.40
CA LEU A 137 0.89 -13.40 -3.29
C LEU A 137 1.37 -14.44 -2.28
N ALA A 138 0.54 -15.43 -1.94
CA ALA A 138 0.94 -16.52 -1.05
C ALA A 138 2.08 -17.37 -1.64
N ILE A 139 2.06 -17.64 -2.94
CA ILE A 139 3.14 -18.35 -3.64
C ILE A 139 4.44 -17.52 -3.61
N VAL A 140 4.37 -16.23 -3.93
CA VAL A 140 5.55 -15.35 -3.88
C VAL A 140 6.12 -15.29 -2.47
N LEU A 141 5.26 -15.16 -1.45
CA LEU A 141 5.69 -15.18 -0.05
C LEU A 141 6.33 -16.50 0.34
N PHE A 142 5.76 -17.64 -0.10
CA PHE A 142 6.31 -18.97 0.15
C PHE A 142 7.71 -19.11 -0.46
N VAL A 143 7.90 -18.65 -1.70
CA VAL A 143 9.21 -18.65 -2.37
C VAL A 143 10.20 -17.73 -1.64
N ALA A 144 9.79 -16.51 -1.32
CA ALA A 144 10.64 -15.55 -0.60
C ALA A 144 11.08 -16.08 0.77
N TYR A 145 10.18 -16.74 1.50
CA TYR A 145 10.48 -17.35 2.79
C TYR A 145 11.45 -18.54 2.67
N GLN A 146 11.34 -19.34 1.61
CA GLN A 146 12.22 -20.49 1.39
C GLN A 146 13.65 -20.06 1.06
N TYR A 147 13.82 -19.06 0.19
CA TYR A 147 15.14 -18.55 -0.18
C TYR A 147 15.82 -17.75 0.94
N GLY A 148 15.06 -17.09 1.82
CA GLY A 148 15.61 -16.39 2.99
C GLY A 148 16.14 -17.30 4.11
N GLN A 149 16.06 -18.63 3.96
CA GLN A 149 16.51 -19.61 4.96
C GLN A 149 17.83 -20.31 4.56
N ASP A 150 18.33 -20.07 3.35
CA ASP A 150 19.53 -20.72 2.77
C ASP A 150 20.82 -19.86 2.90
N ASP A 151 20.77 -18.71 3.58
CA ASP A 151 21.92 -17.90 4.03
C ASP A 151 22.04 -17.91 5.57
#